data_AF-A0A2V6G2B1-F1
#
_entry.id   AF-A0A2V6G2B1-F1
#
_cell.length_a   1.000
_cell.length_b   1.000
_cell.length_c   1.000
_cell.angle_alpha   90.00
_cell.angle_beta   90.00
_cell.angle_gamma   90.00
#
_symmetry.space_group_name_H-M   'P 1'
#
loop_
_entity.id
_entity.type
_entity.pdbx_description
1 polymer ?
#
loop_
_entity_poly.entity_id
_entity_poly.type
_entity_poly.pdbx_seq_one_letter_code
_entity_poly.pdbx_strand_id
1 'polypeptide(L)'
;IKEDLVKPSLLFLGTEFGLWVSIDQGKSWAQFKGNHFPAVAVRDLAIQPRDNDLVLATHGRGIWIIDDITPLRALTPELLDQEVSFVSARPVQQRIEGSGGWANGDAVFVGNNPPDAAVITYYQKSRHLFGKLKLEVLGPSGRLIDDLPASKRPGLNRVIWSMREKPPRVPPAAQIAGSGTRGPRLLPGVYTVRLTKAGKVSETKLNVGLDRRAKFSLADRKAQFDAAMKVRALFGDESALMDRLLGTRAELARIVASLLEDDPLKKNVTDFDAKIDNVRKKIVATTEGGAITGEERLREHTDQLYGALLSYEGKPGSYHLGYIDALRRELQDITKEFDQLLATDLPGLNDTLRSKGQQPITPPTATGTSSAAE
;
A
#
# COMPACT_ATOMS: atom_id res chain seq x y z
N ILE A 1 -40.26 8.59 7.34
CA ILE A 1 -39.75 8.17 6.00
C ILE A 1 -39.00 9.35 5.42
N LYS A 2 -37.89 9.11 4.73
CA LYS A 2 -37.08 10.10 4.03
C LYS A 2 -36.92 9.66 2.57
N GLU A 3 -37.31 10.52 1.65
CA GLU A 3 -37.10 10.32 0.21
C GLU A 3 -35.69 10.78 -0.17
N ASP A 4 -35.06 10.08 -1.12
CA ASP A 4 -33.79 10.50 -1.68
C ASP A 4 -33.92 11.78 -2.52
N LEU A 5 -32.92 12.65 -2.44
CA LEU A 5 -32.95 13.97 -3.08
C LEU A 5 -32.78 13.92 -4.62
N VAL A 6 -32.34 12.79 -5.18
CA VAL A 6 -32.03 12.65 -6.62
C VAL A 6 -32.91 11.59 -7.29
N LYS A 7 -33.21 10.48 -6.60
CA LYS A 7 -34.04 9.38 -7.08
C LYS A 7 -35.26 9.21 -6.17
N PRO A 8 -36.41 9.86 -6.46
CA PRO A 8 -37.61 9.79 -5.63
C PRO A 8 -38.12 8.37 -5.33
N SER A 9 -37.76 7.39 -6.17
CA SER A 9 -38.11 5.98 -5.91
C SER A 9 -37.31 5.31 -4.79
N LEU A 10 -36.19 5.91 -4.37
CA LEU A 10 -35.37 5.44 -3.27
C LEU A 10 -35.86 6.07 -1.96
N LEU A 11 -36.42 5.24 -1.08
CA LEU A 11 -36.96 5.65 0.21
C LEU A 11 -36.18 5.02 1.36
N PHE A 12 -36.03 5.78 2.43
CA PHE A 12 -35.42 5.37 3.69
C PHE A 12 -36.45 5.45 4.82
N LEU A 13 -36.62 4.37 5.58
CA LEU A 13 -37.56 4.28 6.68
C LEU A 13 -36.83 3.89 7.97
N GLY A 14 -36.78 4.82 8.92
CA GLY A 14 -36.40 4.53 10.29
C GLY A 14 -37.58 3.91 11.06
N THR A 15 -37.30 2.87 11.84
CA THR A 15 -38.28 2.16 12.69
C THR A 15 -37.67 1.88 14.06
N GLU A 16 -38.46 1.36 15.01
CA GLU A 16 -37.95 0.83 16.29
C GLU A 16 -36.96 -0.35 16.10
N PHE A 17 -36.95 -0.97 14.92
CA PHE A 17 -36.11 -2.14 14.60
C PHE A 17 -34.94 -1.83 13.64
N GLY A 18 -34.67 -0.56 13.37
CA GLY A 18 -33.57 -0.12 12.51
C GLY A 18 -34.00 0.58 11.22
N LEU A 19 -33.06 0.67 10.27
CA LEU A 19 -33.25 1.28 8.96
C LEU A 19 -33.74 0.27 7.94
N TRP A 20 -34.71 0.68 7.14
CA TRP A 20 -35.21 -0.02 5.97
C TRP A 20 -35.05 0.84 4.71
N VAL A 21 -34.77 0.20 3.59
CA VAL A 21 -34.55 0.85 2.29
C VAL A 21 -35.49 0.24 1.26
N SER A 22 -36.16 1.09 0.50
CA SER A 22 -36.96 0.70 -0.67
C SER A 22 -36.38 1.36 -1.91
N ILE A 23 -36.27 0.63 -3.02
CA ILE A 23 -35.80 1.16 -4.31
C ILE A 23 -36.94 1.39 -5.31
N ASP A 24 -38.18 1.07 -4.90
CA ASP A 24 -39.37 0.94 -5.75
C ASP A 24 -40.60 1.69 -5.20
N GLN A 25 -40.36 2.86 -4.58
CA GLN A 25 -41.41 3.72 -4.00
C GLN A 25 -42.23 3.03 -2.89
N GLY A 26 -41.60 2.19 -2.09
CA GLY A 26 -42.20 1.58 -0.91
C GLY A 26 -43.03 0.32 -1.18
N LYS A 27 -43.02 -0.19 -2.42
CA LYS A 27 -43.67 -1.48 -2.76
C LYS A 27 -42.97 -2.66 -2.08
N SER A 28 -41.65 -2.60 -1.96
CA SER A 28 -40.85 -3.55 -1.21
C SER A 28 -39.80 -2.85 -0.33
N TRP A 29 -39.44 -3.49 0.78
CA TRP A 29 -38.49 -2.96 1.76
C TRP A 29 -37.45 -4.01 2.14
N ALA A 30 -36.18 -3.62 2.15
CA ALA A 30 -35.08 -4.42 2.66
C ALA A 30 -34.47 -3.75 3.89
N GLN A 31 -34.25 -4.53 4.96
CA GLN A 31 -33.60 -4.00 6.16
C GLN A 31 -32.11 -3.76 5.89
N PHE A 32 -31.60 -2.59 6.26
CA PHE A 32 -30.19 -2.29 6.17
C PHE A 32 -29.42 -3.03 7.29
N LYS A 33 -28.49 -3.89 6.88
CA LYS A 33 -27.61 -4.67 7.76
C LYS A 33 -26.13 -4.36 7.56
N GLY A 34 -25.81 -3.30 6.82
CA GLY A 34 -24.44 -2.91 6.51
C GLY A 34 -23.65 -2.64 7.79
N ASN A 35 -22.38 -3.05 7.80
CA ASN A 35 -21.45 -2.86 8.92
C ASN A 35 -22.01 -3.21 10.31
N HIS A 36 -22.76 -4.31 10.42
CA HIS A 36 -23.37 -4.76 11.68
C HIS A 36 -24.30 -3.72 12.32
N PHE A 37 -24.99 -2.92 11.51
CA PHE A 37 -25.96 -1.94 12.02
C PHE A 37 -26.94 -2.62 13.00
N PRO A 38 -26.98 -2.16 14.27
CA PRO A 38 -27.72 -2.87 15.30
C PRO A 38 -29.23 -2.70 15.14
N ALA A 39 -30.00 -3.60 15.74
CA ALA A 39 -31.46 -3.45 15.83
C ALA A 39 -31.80 -2.39 16.90
N VAL A 40 -31.76 -1.12 16.50
CA VAL A 40 -32.06 0.03 17.36
C VAL A 40 -33.02 0.98 16.67
N ALA A 41 -33.77 1.75 17.47
CA ALA A 41 -34.69 2.74 16.92
C ALA A 41 -33.95 3.82 16.13
N VAL A 42 -34.39 4.06 14.89
CA VAL A 42 -33.93 5.18 14.05
C VAL A 42 -35.02 6.25 14.09
N ARG A 43 -34.72 7.35 14.77
CA ARG A 43 -35.70 8.41 15.10
C ARG A 43 -35.74 9.52 14.05
N ASP A 44 -34.62 9.78 13.39
CA ASP A 44 -34.53 10.80 12.34
C ASP A 44 -33.50 10.43 11.26
N LEU A 45 -33.69 11.02 10.08
CA LEU A 45 -32.91 10.77 8.86
C LEU A 45 -32.66 12.08 8.11
N ALA A 46 -31.39 12.37 7.85
CA ALA A 46 -30.97 13.50 7.01
C ALA A 46 -30.08 13.04 5.86
N ILE A 47 -30.26 13.62 4.68
CA ILE A 47 -29.39 13.38 3.53
C ILE A 47 -28.48 14.59 3.38
N GLN A 48 -27.16 14.35 3.41
CA GLN A 48 -26.16 15.37 3.15
C GLN A 48 -25.98 15.47 1.62
N PRO A 49 -26.38 16.59 0.97
CA PRO A 49 -26.45 16.63 -0.50
C PRO A 49 -25.09 16.67 -1.21
N ARG A 50 -24.07 17.23 -0.57
CA ARG A 50 -22.73 17.39 -1.16
C ARG A 50 -22.01 16.07 -1.32
N ASP A 51 -22.06 15.23 -0.29
CA ASP A 51 -21.31 13.98 -0.19
C ASP A 51 -22.17 12.74 -0.49
N ASN A 52 -23.50 12.92 -0.55
CA ASN A 52 -24.52 11.88 -0.72
C ASN A 52 -24.57 10.90 0.46
N ASP A 53 -24.35 11.39 1.67
CA ASP A 53 -24.37 10.55 2.87
C ASP A 53 -25.77 10.55 3.50
N LEU A 54 -26.20 9.39 4.02
CA LEU A 54 -27.39 9.31 4.85
C LEU A 54 -26.98 9.30 6.32
N VAL A 55 -27.44 10.29 7.06
CA VAL A 55 -27.23 10.45 8.50
C VAL A 55 -28.45 9.92 9.24
N LEU A 56 -28.20 9.06 10.23
CA LEU A 56 -29.23 8.40 11.05
C LEU A 56 -29.06 8.84 12.50
N ALA A 57 -30.13 9.39 13.09
CA ALA A 57 -30.21 9.58 14.53
C ALA A 57 -30.78 8.32 15.19
N THR A 58 -29.98 7.64 16.01
CA THR A 58 -30.37 6.38 16.65
C THR A 58 -30.63 6.54 18.15
N HIS A 59 -31.50 5.70 18.71
CA HIS A 59 -31.69 5.65 20.15
C HIS A 59 -30.55 4.91 20.85
N GLY A 60 -29.82 5.60 21.73
CA GLY A 60 -28.77 5.04 22.59
C GLY A 60 -27.45 4.67 21.90
N ARG A 61 -27.34 4.85 20.56
CA ARG A 61 -26.19 4.46 19.69
C ARG A 61 -25.63 5.65 18.89
N GLY A 62 -26.04 6.87 19.22
CA GLY A 62 -25.53 8.10 18.63
C GLY A 62 -25.92 8.27 17.16
N ILE A 63 -25.04 8.90 16.40
CA ILE A 63 -25.21 9.15 14.97
C ILE A 63 -24.50 8.06 14.16
N TRP A 64 -25.21 7.50 13.19
CA TRP A 64 -24.65 6.63 12.17
C TRP A 64 -24.68 7.33 10.82
N ILE A 65 -23.66 7.07 10.00
CA ILE A 65 -23.57 7.62 8.65
C ILE A 65 -23.38 6.47 7.68
N ILE A 66 -24.25 6.38 6.69
CA ILE A 66 -24.01 5.55 5.51
C ILE A 66 -23.31 6.44 4.49
N ASP A 67 -21.99 6.26 4.40
CA ASP A 67 -21.17 6.98 3.44
C ASP A 67 -21.54 6.59 2.01
N ASP A 68 -21.91 7.60 1.21
CA ASP A 68 -22.23 7.51 -0.21
C ASP A 68 -23.39 6.55 -0.54
N ILE A 69 -24.61 7.09 -0.63
CA ILE A 69 -25.83 6.37 -1.05
C ILE A 69 -25.98 6.29 -2.58
N THR A 70 -25.04 6.81 -3.37
CA THR A 70 -25.13 6.72 -4.84
C THR A 70 -25.22 5.28 -5.38
N PRO A 71 -24.57 4.26 -4.79
CA PRO A 71 -24.75 2.88 -5.22
C PRO A 71 -26.20 2.37 -5.05
N LEU A 72 -26.92 2.85 -4.04
CA LEU A 72 -28.33 2.49 -3.84
C LEU A 72 -29.23 3.11 -4.93
N ARG A 73 -28.89 4.31 -5.41
CA ARG A 73 -29.59 4.95 -6.52
C ARG A 73 -29.42 4.18 -7.83
N ALA A 74 -28.29 3.50 -8.00
CA ALA A 74 -28.03 2.68 -9.18
C ALA A 74 -28.83 1.37 -9.21
N LEU A 75 -29.36 0.91 -8.06
CA LEU A 75 -30.15 -0.32 -8.02
C LEU A 75 -31.49 -0.12 -8.74
N THR A 76 -31.73 -0.94 -9.76
CA THR A 76 -33.01 -1.08 -10.48
C THR A 76 -33.40 -2.55 -10.55
N PRO A 77 -34.68 -2.90 -10.76
CA PRO A 77 -35.08 -4.29 -10.94
C PRO A 77 -34.26 -5.04 -11.99
N GLU A 78 -33.92 -4.37 -13.10
CA GLU A 78 -33.11 -4.95 -14.20
C GLU A 78 -31.67 -5.22 -13.77
N LEU A 79 -31.06 -4.31 -12.99
CA LEU A 79 -29.71 -4.52 -12.45
C LEU A 79 -29.69 -5.66 -11.43
N LEU A 80 -30.73 -5.75 -10.58
CA LEU A 80 -30.83 -6.82 -9.58
C LEU A 80 -30.97 -8.21 -10.21
N ASP A 81 -31.43 -8.30 -11.45
CA ASP A 81 -31.49 -9.57 -12.17
C ASP A 81 -30.14 -10.04 -12.73
N GLN A 82 -29.17 -9.12 -12.86
CA GLN A 82 -27.82 -9.43 -13.33
C GLN A 82 -27.02 -10.18 -12.27
N GLU A 83 -26.23 -11.16 -12.71
CA GLU A 83 -25.37 -11.96 -11.81
C GLU A 83 -24.38 -11.11 -11.00
N VAL A 84 -23.79 -10.11 -11.67
CA VAL A 84 -22.84 -9.15 -11.15
C VAL A 84 -22.97 -7.86 -11.93
N SER A 85 -22.96 -6.73 -11.24
CA SER A 85 -22.92 -5.40 -11.88
C SER A 85 -22.11 -4.44 -11.04
N PHE A 86 -21.23 -3.67 -11.67
CA PHE A 86 -20.68 -2.49 -11.01
C PHE A 86 -21.77 -1.44 -10.87
N VAL A 87 -21.83 -0.82 -9.70
CA VAL A 87 -22.73 0.29 -9.42
C VAL A 87 -21.91 1.54 -9.20
N SER A 88 -22.42 2.68 -9.68
CA SER A 88 -21.68 3.94 -9.63
C SER A 88 -21.29 4.28 -8.20
N ALA A 89 -20.04 4.69 -8.03
CA ALA A 89 -19.58 5.41 -6.86
C ALA A 89 -19.38 6.88 -7.24
N ARG A 90 -19.33 7.76 -6.24
CA ARG A 90 -18.88 9.15 -6.46
C ARG A 90 -17.50 9.20 -7.15
N PRO A 91 -17.18 10.27 -7.90
CA PRO A 91 -15.84 10.46 -8.45
C PRO A 91 -14.77 10.29 -7.36
N VAL A 92 -13.77 9.46 -7.63
CA VAL A 92 -12.71 9.17 -6.66
C VAL A 92 -11.67 10.28 -6.73
N GLN A 93 -11.30 10.81 -5.57
CA GLN A 93 -10.24 11.79 -5.44
C GLN A 93 -9.16 11.25 -4.51
N GLN A 94 -7.90 11.45 -4.88
CA GLN A 94 -6.77 11.31 -3.96
C GLN A 94 -6.77 12.49 -3.01
N ARG A 95 -7.24 12.28 -1.78
CA ARG A 95 -7.51 13.37 -0.85
C ARG A 95 -6.23 13.84 -0.18
N ILE A 96 -6.17 15.13 0.12
CA ILE A 96 -5.17 15.70 1.02
C ILE A 96 -5.65 15.45 2.45
N GLU A 97 -4.91 14.69 3.24
CA GLU A 97 -5.29 14.47 4.63
C GLU A 97 -5.27 15.81 5.40
N GLY A 98 -6.28 16.02 6.24
CA GLY A 98 -6.33 17.16 7.15
C GLY A 98 -6.00 16.67 8.56
N SER A 99 -5.15 17.40 9.28
CA SER A 99 -5.01 17.21 10.71
C SER A 99 -6.04 18.08 11.43
N GLY A 100 -6.85 17.46 12.30
CA GLY A 100 -7.63 18.20 13.28
C GLY A 100 -6.73 18.80 14.37
N GLY A 101 -7.22 19.83 15.06
CA GLY A 101 -6.57 20.33 16.27
C GLY A 101 -6.79 19.38 17.46
N TRP A 102 -5.96 19.52 18.49
CA TRP A 102 -6.15 18.83 19.76
C TRP A 102 -7.24 19.55 20.57
N ALA A 103 -8.37 18.90 20.79
CA ALA A 103 -9.40 19.39 21.69
C ALA A 103 -9.15 18.82 23.10
N ASN A 104 -8.94 19.70 24.08
CA ASN A 104 -8.78 19.31 25.48
C ASN A 104 -10.16 19.28 26.15
N GLY A 105 -10.66 18.08 26.51
CA GLY A 105 -11.87 17.92 27.33
C GLY A 105 -12.59 16.57 27.16
N ASP A 106 -13.46 16.24 28.10
CA ASP A 106 -14.10 14.92 28.22
C ASP A 106 -15.30 14.69 27.26
N ALA A 107 -15.57 15.65 26.37
CA ALA A 107 -16.73 15.66 25.45
C ALA A 107 -16.33 15.58 23.97
N VAL A 108 -15.18 14.99 23.64
CA VAL A 108 -14.73 14.88 22.25
C VAL A 108 -15.23 13.58 21.62
N PHE A 109 -16.19 13.71 20.72
CA PHE A 109 -16.61 12.62 19.84
C PHE A 109 -15.89 12.76 18.49
N VAL A 110 -14.86 11.95 18.26
CA VAL A 110 -14.17 11.88 16.96
C VAL A 110 -14.65 10.65 16.20
N GLY A 111 -15.18 10.86 15.00
CA GLY A 111 -15.47 9.78 14.05
C GLY A 111 -14.23 9.42 13.24
N ASN A 112 -14.21 8.22 12.69
CA ASN A 112 -13.16 7.84 11.74
C ASN A 112 -13.24 8.72 10.49
N ASN A 113 -12.08 9.13 9.97
CA ASN A 113 -12.01 9.75 8.65
C ASN A 113 -12.46 8.75 7.57
N PRO A 114 -13.03 9.22 6.45
CA PRO A 114 -13.25 8.38 5.29
C PRO A 114 -11.89 7.83 4.80
N PRO A 115 -11.86 6.63 4.20
CA PRO A 115 -10.62 6.02 3.77
C PRO A 115 -9.93 6.87 2.68
N ASP A 116 -8.59 6.99 2.75
CA ASP A 116 -7.74 7.54 1.66
C ASP A 116 -7.58 6.49 0.53
N ALA A 117 -8.71 6.06 -0.04
CA ALA A 117 -8.78 4.96 -0.96
C ALA A 117 -10.02 5.05 -1.85
N ALA A 118 -9.96 4.41 -3.01
CA ALA A 118 -11.13 4.22 -3.86
C ALA A 118 -12.04 3.16 -3.25
N VAL A 119 -13.35 3.41 -3.24
CA VAL A 119 -14.35 2.41 -2.84
C VAL A 119 -15.03 1.87 -4.09
N ILE A 120 -14.64 0.67 -4.48
CA ILE A 120 -15.22 -0.06 -5.60
C ILE A 120 -16.49 -0.74 -5.10
N THR A 121 -17.63 -0.41 -5.71
CA THR A 121 -18.93 -0.98 -5.31
C THR A 121 -19.52 -1.80 -6.45
N TYR A 122 -19.95 -3.02 -6.14
CA TYR A 122 -20.63 -3.90 -7.08
C TYR A 122 -21.74 -4.68 -6.39
N TYR A 123 -22.77 -4.99 -7.16
CA TYR A 123 -23.85 -5.87 -6.78
C TYR A 123 -23.54 -7.32 -7.16
N GLN A 124 -23.94 -8.26 -6.31
CA GLN A 124 -24.01 -9.69 -6.63
C GLN A 124 -25.42 -10.20 -6.33
N LYS A 125 -26.08 -10.80 -7.32
CA LYS A 125 -27.41 -11.40 -7.12
C LYS A 125 -27.39 -12.51 -6.10
N SER A 126 -26.40 -13.39 -6.21
CA SER A 126 -26.26 -14.62 -5.44
C SER A 126 -24.91 -14.69 -4.76
N ARG A 127 -24.86 -15.45 -3.66
CA ARG A 127 -23.61 -15.76 -2.96
C ARG A 127 -22.69 -16.54 -3.90
N HIS A 128 -21.43 -16.13 -4.01
CA HIS A 128 -20.44 -16.86 -4.80
C HIS A 128 -19.95 -18.10 -4.03
N LEU A 129 -20.31 -19.29 -4.53
CA LEU A 129 -19.96 -20.57 -3.90
C LEU A 129 -18.91 -21.38 -4.69
N PHE A 130 -18.90 -21.30 -6.02
CA PHE A 130 -18.10 -22.16 -6.89
C PHE A 130 -17.36 -21.38 -7.97
N GLY A 131 -16.16 -21.85 -8.34
CA GLY A 131 -15.33 -21.23 -9.37
C GLY A 131 -14.51 -20.04 -8.87
N LYS A 132 -13.66 -19.51 -9.76
CA LYS A 132 -12.79 -18.37 -9.45
C LYS A 132 -13.61 -17.08 -9.30
N LEU A 133 -13.23 -16.27 -8.31
CA LEU A 133 -13.71 -14.90 -8.12
C LEU A 133 -12.47 -14.01 -7.95
N LYS A 134 -12.26 -13.09 -8.89
CA LYS A 134 -11.12 -12.17 -8.89
C LYS A 134 -11.58 -10.75 -9.14
N LEU A 135 -11.02 -9.79 -8.41
CA LEU A 135 -11.27 -8.36 -8.63
C LEU A 135 -9.93 -7.67 -8.86
N GLU A 136 -9.67 -7.33 -10.11
CA GLU A 136 -8.37 -6.80 -10.54
C GLU A 136 -8.50 -5.31 -10.86
N VAL A 137 -7.46 -4.54 -10.58
CA VAL A 137 -7.34 -3.14 -11.01
C VAL A 137 -6.21 -3.03 -12.01
N LEU A 138 -6.54 -2.51 -13.19
CA LEU A 138 -5.62 -2.33 -14.32
C LEU A 138 -5.35 -0.86 -14.52
N GLY A 139 -4.08 -0.53 -14.75
CA GLY A 139 -3.63 0.81 -15.05
C GLY A 139 -4.05 1.27 -16.45
N PRO A 140 -3.80 2.55 -16.79
CA PRO A 140 -4.10 3.08 -18.12
C PRO A 140 -3.43 2.32 -19.28
N SER A 141 -2.26 1.72 -19.05
CA SER A 141 -1.54 0.89 -20.04
C SER A 141 -2.05 -0.56 -20.13
N GLY A 142 -3.00 -0.97 -19.29
CA GLY A 142 -3.45 -2.36 -19.17
C GLY A 142 -2.62 -3.21 -18.19
N ARG A 143 -1.53 -2.67 -17.61
CA ARG A 143 -0.74 -3.33 -16.56
C ARG A 143 -1.62 -3.65 -15.34
N LEU A 144 -1.50 -4.86 -14.82
CA LEU A 144 -2.11 -5.22 -13.53
C LEU A 144 -1.45 -4.44 -12.39
N ILE A 145 -2.24 -3.65 -11.68
CA ILE A 145 -1.80 -2.84 -10.54
C ILE A 145 -2.05 -3.59 -9.24
N ASP A 146 -3.25 -4.16 -9.08
CA ASP A 146 -3.67 -4.81 -7.84
C ASP A 146 -4.67 -5.96 -8.08
N ASP A 147 -4.66 -6.94 -7.18
CA ASP A 147 -5.63 -8.04 -7.10
C ASP A 147 -6.30 -7.99 -5.72
N LEU A 148 -7.56 -7.54 -5.72
CA LEU A 148 -8.31 -7.18 -4.52
C LEU A 148 -9.17 -8.34 -4.02
N PRO A 149 -9.33 -8.49 -2.70
CA PRO A 149 -10.19 -9.51 -2.13
C PRO A 149 -11.67 -9.22 -2.42
N ALA A 150 -12.21 -9.89 -3.44
CA ALA A 150 -13.63 -9.83 -3.75
C ALA A 150 -14.46 -10.53 -2.66
N SER A 151 -15.47 -9.84 -2.12
CA SER A 151 -16.46 -10.44 -1.25
C SER A 151 -17.30 -11.47 -2.00
N LYS A 152 -17.65 -12.57 -1.32
CA LYS A 152 -18.52 -13.63 -1.87
C LYS A 152 -20.00 -13.42 -1.52
N ARG A 153 -20.35 -12.36 -0.78
CA ARG A 153 -21.70 -12.14 -0.23
C ARG A 153 -22.68 -11.67 -1.32
N PRO A 154 -23.96 -12.07 -1.25
CA PRO A 154 -25.00 -11.48 -2.09
C PRO A 154 -25.25 -10.02 -1.68
N GLY A 155 -25.84 -9.25 -2.58
CA GLY A 155 -26.13 -7.83 -2.40
C GLY A 155 -24.97 -6.92 -2.79
N LEU A 156 -24.99 -5.69 -2.26
CA LEU A 156 -23.94 -4.71 -2.47
C LEU A 156 -22.67 -5.09 -1.71
N ASN A 157 -21.55 -5.07 -2.42
CA ASN A 157 -20.22 -5.33 -1.90
C ASN A 157 -19.36 -4.09 -2.15
N ARG A 158 -18.63 -3.66 -1.12
CA ARG A 158 -17.70 -2.52 -1.17
C ARG A 158 -16.30 -3.05 -0.91
N VAL A 159 -15.38 -2.78 -1.83
CA VAL A 159 -13.97 -3.17 -1.73
C VAL A 159 -13.12 -1.92 -1.83
N ILE A 160 -12.12 -1.82 -0.95
CA ILE A 160 -11.24 -0.67 -0.84
C ILE A 160 -9.99 -0.92 -1.68
N TRP A 161 -9.59 0.06 -2.49
CA TRP A 161 -8.34 0.05 -3.23
C TRP A 161 -7.49 1.26 -2.84
N SER A 162 -6.28 1.02 -2.34
CA SER A 162 -5.39 2.04 -1.76
C SER A 162 -4.92 3.11 -2.76
N MET A 163 -5.08 2.88 -4.06
CA MET A 163 -4.56 3.73 -5.14
C MET A 163 -3.05 3.98 -5.03
N ARG A 164 -2.30 3.00 -4.52
CA ARG A 164 -0.85 3.06 -4.35
C ARG A 164 -0.18 1.94 -5.13
N GLU A 165 1.04 2.19 -5.56
CA GLU A 165 1.96 1.11 -5.95
C GLU A 165 2.27 0.22 -4.75
N LYS A 166 2.84 -0.95 -5.02
CA LYS A 166 3.41 -1.78 -3.95
C LYS A 166 4.58 -1.04 -3.28
N PRO A 167 4.75 -1.19 -1.96
CA PRO A 167 5.90 -0.62 -1.25
C PRO A 167 7.24 -1.06 -1.88
N PRO A 168 8.31 -0.27 -1.70
CA PRO A 168 9.66 -0.76 -1.96
C PRO A 168 9.95 -2.03 -1.15
N ARG A 169 10.86 -2.85 -1.67
CA ARG A 169 11.61 -3.78 -0.82
C ARG A 169 12.71 -2.98 -0.14
N VAL A 170 12.84 -3.10 1.17
CA VAL A 170 13.80 -2.33 1.97
C VAL A 170 14.81 -3.28 2.63
N PRO A 171 16.09 -2.92 2.75
CA PRO A 171 17.05 -3.71 3.50
C PRO A 171 16.61 -3.94 4.95
N PRO A 172 16.76 -5.18 5.49
CA PRO A 172 16.54 -5.44 6.90
C PRO A 172 17.55 -4.66 7.76
N ALA A 173 17.06 -4.05 8.84
CA ALA A 173 17.84 -3.23 9.77
C ALA A 173 17.29 -3.38 11.19
N ALA A 174 18.00 -2.86 12.19
CA ALA A 174 17.49 -2.80 13.56
C ALA A 174 16.25 -1.89 13.68
N GLN A 175 16.09 -0.94 12.77
CA GLN A 175 14.99 0.03 12.78
C GLN A 175 14.04 -0.14 11.58
N ILE A 176 12.76 0.20 11.79
CA ILE A 176 11.74 0.17 10.72
C ILE A 176 11.94 1.38 9.79
N ALA A 177 11.96 1.14 8.48
CA ALA A 177 11.82 2.18 7.45
C ALA A 177 10.33 2.53 7.35
N GLY A 178 9.89 3.50 8.13
CA GLY A 178 8.49 3.86 8.24
C GLY A 178 7.89 4.28 6.91
N SER A 179 8.63 5.05 6.10
CA SER A 179 8.14 5.51 4.80
C SER A 179 8.14 4.37 3.77
N GLY A 180 9.12 3.48 3.82
CA GLY A 180 9.23 2.28 2.98
C GLY A 180 8.10 1.27 3.17
N THR A 181 7.30 1.36 4.23
CA THR A 181 6.11 0.51 4.43
C THR A 181 4.96 0.79 3.46
N ARG A 182 5.01 1.93 2.74
CA ARG A 182 3.98 2.34 1.77
C ARG A 182 4.56 2.63 0.39
N GLY A 183 3.81 2.28 -0.65
CA GLY A 183 4.14 2.69 -2.02
C GLY A 183 3.69 4.13 -2.33
N PRO A 184 4.25 4.76 -3.37
CA PRO A 184 3.76 6.04 -3.84
C PRO A 184 2.31 5.91 -4.30
N ARG A 185 1.50 6.95 -4.07
CA ARG A 185 0.18 7.04 -4.68
C ARG A 185 0.34 7.07 -6.20
N LEU A 186 -0.50 6.31 -6.90
CA LEU A 186 -0.52 6.24 -8.35
C LEU A 186 -0.93 7.59 -8.95
N LEU A 187 -0.65 7.81 -10.24
CA LEU A 187 -1.08 9.04 -10.90
C LEU A 187 -2.61 9.09 -11.05
N PRO A 188 -3.24 10.26 -10.89
CA PRO A 188 -4.61 10.47 -11.32
C PRO A 188 -4.80 10.08 -12.79
N GLY A 189 -5.94 9.47 -13.10
CA GLY A 189 -6.20 8.92 -14.42
C GLY A 189 -7.38 7.94 -14.42
N VAL A 190 -7.57 7.29 -15.56
CA VAL A 190 -8.64 6.30 -15.76
C VAL A 190 -8.08 4.90 -15.56
N TYR A 191 -8.59 4.20 -14.56
CA TYR A 191 -8.26 2.81 -14.26
C TYR A 191 -9.40 1.90 -14.69
N THR A 192 -9.09 0.64 -15.01
CA THR A 192 -10.11 -0.37 -15.30
C THR A 192 -10.21 -1.32 -14.12
N VAL A 193 -11.41 -1.46 -13.57
CA VAL A 193 -11.71 -2.46 -12.55
C VAL A 193 -12.37 -3.65 -13.24
N ARG A 194 -11.80 -4.83 -13.08
CA ARG A 194 -12.23 -6.07 -13.72
C ARG A 194 -12.66 -7.07 -12.66
N LEU A 195 -13.92 -7.51 -12.72
CA LEU A 195 -14.44 -8.59 -11.88
C LEU A 195 -14.65 -9.84 -12.74
N THR A 196 -13.93 -10.90 -12.42
CA THR A 196 -14.10 -12.21 -13.05
C THR A 196 -14.82 -13.15 -12.09
N LYS A 197 -16.06 -13.53 -12.40
CA LYS A 197 -16.87 -14.49 -11.62
C LYS A 197 -17.17 -15.72 -12.47
N ALA A 198 -16.67 -16.88 -12.06
CA ALA A 198 -16.86 -18.15 -12.75
C ALA A 198 -16.54 -18.08 -14.27
N GLY A 199 -15.46 -17.36 -14.62
CA GLY A 199 -15.02 -17.17 -16.00
C GLY A 199 -15.71 -16.05 -16.78
N LYS A 200 -16.81 -15.48 -16.27
CA LYS A 200 -17.46 -14.30 -16.86
C LYS A 200 -16.79 -13.03 -16.36
N VAL A 201 -16.45 -12.14 -17.29
CA VAL A 201 -15.77 -10.88 -17.02
C VAL A 201 -16.77 -9.73 -17.06
N SER A 202 -16.74 -8.88 -16.04
CA SER A 202 -17.39 -7.58 -16.00
C SER A 202 -16.33 -6.52 -15.76
N GLU A 203 -16.43 -5.37 -16.42
CA GLU A 203 -15.49 -4.27 -16.25
C GLU A 203 -16.21 -2.95 -15.98
N THR A 204 -15.53 -2.04 -15.31
CA THR A 204 -15.92 -0.63 -15.22
C THR A 204 -14.69 0.27 -15.25
N LYS A 205 -14.90 1.55 -15.56
CA LYS A 205 -13.87 2.58 -15.51
C LYS A 205 -13.95 3.32 -14.18
N LEU A 206 -12.79 3.53 -13.56
CA LEU A 206 -12.63 4.25 -12.32
C LEU A 206 -11.78 5.49 -12.57
N ASN A 207 -12.41 6.66 -12.52
CA ASN A 207 -11.73 7.94 -12.71
C ASN A 207 -11.19 8.43 -11.37
N VAL A 208 -9.86 8.45 -11.25
CA VAL A 208 -9.14 8.97 -10.07
C VAL A 208 -8.68 10.39 -10.39
N GLY A 209 -9.17 11.35 -9.63
CA GLY A 209 -8.82 12.77 -9.75
C GLY A 209 -7.95 13.28 -8.60
N LEU A 210 -7.44 14.50 -8.76
CA LEU A 210 -6.81 15.26 -7.67
C LEU A 210 -7.84 15.71 -6.63
N ASP A 211 -7.38 15.96 -5.40
CA ASP A 211 -8.17 16.71 -4.43
C ASP A 211 -8.48 18.11 -4.99
N ARG A 212 -9.73 18.55 -4.82
CA ARG A 212 -10.16 19.92 -5.19
C ARG A 212 -9.35 21.05 -4.55
N ARG A 213 -8.65 20.79 -3.44
CA ARG A 213 -7.78 21.74 -2.74
C ARG A 213 -6.34 21.73 -3.25
N ALA A 214 -6.00 20.82 -4.17
CA ALA A 214 -4.65 20.73 -4.71
C ALA A 214 -4.27 22.04 -5.42
N LYS A 215 -3.10 22.57 -5.07
CA LYS A 215 -2.50 23.76 -5.71
C LYS A 215 -1.42 23.39 -6.73
N PHE A 216 -1.17 22.10 -6.93
CA PHE A 216 -0.19 21.56 -7.86
C PHE A 216 -0.89 20.96 -9.09
N SER A 217 -0.19 20.92 -10.22
CA SER A 217 -0.69 20.36 -11.48
C SER A 217 -0.50 18.84 -11.56
N LEU A 218 -1.13 18.20 -12.56
CA LEU A 218 -0.84 16.80 -12.89
C LEU A 218 0.61 16.59 -13.34
N ALA A 219 1.24 17.59 -13.96
CA ALA A 219 2.65 17.53 -14.35
C ALA A 219 3.57 17.55 -13.11
N ASP A 220 3.25 18.37 -12.11
CA ASP A 220 3.95 18.40 -10.84
C ASP A 220 3.80 17.06 -10.10
N ARG A 221 2.57 16.53 -10.09
CA ARG A 221 2.26 15.21 -9.52
C ARG A 221 3.04 14.09 -10.19
N LYS A 222 3.20 14.16 -11.51
CA LYS A 222 4.02 13.24 -12.28
C LYS A 222 5.50 13.35 -11.93
N ALA A 223 6.04 14.56 -11.84
CA ALA A 223 7.43 14.77 -11.44
C ALA A 223 7.70 14.21 -10.02
N GLN A 224 6.76 14.37 -9.11
CA GLN A 224 6.83 13.78 -7.77
C GLN A 224 6.80 12.25 -7.80
N PHE A 225 5.87 11.67 -8.57
CA PHE A 225 5.78 10.21 -8.70
C PHE A 225 7.07 9.63 -9.27
N ASP A 226 7.60 10.24 -10.34
CA ASP A 226 8.84 9.81 -10.97
C ASP A 226 10.03 9.89 -10.00
N ALA A 227 10.11 10.93 -9.16
CA ALA A 227 11.12 11.04 -8.11
C ALA A 227 10.95 9.97 -7.03
N ALA A 228 9.73 9.72 -6.54
CA ALA A 228 9.45 8.67 -5.57
C ALA A 228 9.78 7.28 -6.12
N MET A 229 9.52 7.03 -7.41
CA MET A 229 9.89 5.79 -8.09
C MET A 229 11.40 5.61 -8.20
N LYS A 230 12.18 6.68 -8.39
CA LYS A 230 13.66 6.61 -8.33
C LYS A 230 14.16 6.20 -6.95
N VAL A 231 13.56 6.72 -5.88
CA VAL A 231 13.92 6.33 -4.50
C VAL A 231 13.45 4.90 -4.19
N ARG A 232 12.29 4.49 -4.70
CA ARG A 232 11.82 3.09 -4.64
C ARG A 232 12.80 2.13 -5.32
N ALA A 233 13.35 2.52 -6.47
CA ALA A 233 14.38 1.74 -7.16
C ALA A 233 15.68 1.68 -6.33
N LEU A 234 16.10 2.80 -5.74
CA LEU A 234 17.26 2.87 -4.86
C LEU A 234 17.16 1.89 -3.68
N PHE A 235 16.00 1.83 -3.00
CA PHE A 235 15.74 0.80 -1.97
C PHE A 235 15.88 -0.63 -2.49
N GLY A 236 15.45 -0.87 -3.74
CA GLY A 236 15.63 -2.16 -4.41
C GLY A 236 17.10 -2.50 -4.62
N ASP A 237 17.90 -1.53 -5.07
CA ASP A 237 19.35 -1.68 -5.26
C ASP A 237 20.07 -1.91 -3.92
N GLU A 238 19.73 -1.16 -2.87
CA GLU A 238 20.23 -1.38 -1.51
C GLU A 238 19.90 -2.80 -1.02
N SER A 239 18.67 -3.26 -1.26
CA SER A 239 18.23 -4.60 -0.87
C SER A 239 18.98 -5.70 -1.62
N ALA A 240 19.25 -5.49 -2.90
CA ALA A 240 20.03 -6.43 -3.71
C ALA A 240 21.48 -6.53 -3.21
N LEU A 241 22.11 -5.41 -2.86
CA LEU A 241 23.44 -5.41 -2.24
C LEU A 241 23.42 -6.10 -0.87
N MET A 242 22.41 -5.81 -0.05
CA MET A 242 22.24 -6.42 1.26
C MET A 242 22.08 -7.95 1.17
N ASP A 243 21.34 -8.46 0.19
CA ASP A 243 21.21 -9.91 -0.04
C ASP A 243 22.55 -10.56 -0.36
N ARG A 244 23.39 -9.92 -1.19
CA ARG A 244 24.72 -10.43 -1.53
C ARG A 244 25.63 -10.45 -0.30
N LEU A 245 25.60 -9.38 0.50
CA LEU A 245 26.34 -9.29 1.76
C LEU A 245 25.91 -10.40 2.72
N LEU A 246 24.61 -10.49 3.03
CA LEU A 246 24.08 -11.48 3.97
C LEU A 246 24.27 -12.92 3.49
N GLY A 247 24.11 -13.18 2.19
CA GLY A 247 24.36 -14.48 1.60
C GLY A 247 25.82 -14.91 1.75
N THR A 248 26.76 -13.99 1.49
CA THR A 248 28.21 -14.25 1.68
C THR A 248 28.52 -14.53 3.16
N ARG A 249 27.98 -13.72 4.08
CA ARG A 249 28.17 -13.91 5.52
C ARG A 249 27.58 -15.22 6.04
N ALA A 250 26.42 -15.63 5.51
CA ALA A 250 25.82 -16.91 5.85
C ALA A 250 26.69 -18.10 5.40
N GLU A 251 27.42 -17.99 4.30
CA GLU A 251 28.41 -18.97 3.88
C GLU A 251 29.64 -18.99 4.81
N LEU A 252 30.19 -17.83 5.14
CA LEU A 252 31.29 -17.68 6.09
C LEU A 252 30.94 -18.28 7.46
N ALA A 253 29.75 -18.00 7.99
CA ALA A 253 29.27 -18.53 9.25
C ALA A 253 29.15 -20.07 9.23
N ARG A 254 28.68 -20.66 8.12
CA ARG A 254 28.63 -22.12 7.95
C ARG A 254 30.03 -22.74 7.97
N ILE A 255 31.01 -22.10 7.33
CA ILE A 255 32.40 -22.56 7.35
C ILE A 255 32.94 -22.51 8.78
N VAL A 256 32.81 -21.38 9.49
CA VAL A 256 33.28 -21.25 10.89
C VAL A 256 32.66 -22.33 11.79
N ALA A 257 31.37 -22.61 11.65
CA ALA A 257 30.68 -23.64 12.43
C ALA A 257 31.17 -25.06 12.15
N SER A 258 31.74 -25.33 10.97
CA SER A 258 32.28 -26.64 10.59
C SER A 258 33.73 -26.88 11.04
N LEU A 259 34.45 -25.83 11.45
CA LEU A 259 35.86 -25.89 11.83
C LEU A 259 36.03 -26.21 13.33
N LEU A 260 37.15 -26.84 13.69
CA LEU A 260 37.54 -27.08 15.10
C LEU A 260 37.83 -25.77 15.82
N GLU A 261 37.67 -25.72 17.16
CA GLU A 261 37.82 -24.50 17.99
C GLU A 261 39.15 -23.78 17.78
N ASP A 262 40.26 -24.53 17.76
CA ASP A 262 41.61 -24.00 17.61
C ASP A 262 42.10 -23.92 16.15
N ASP A 263 41.22 -24.11 15.16
CA ASP A 263 41.63 -24.09 13.76
C ASP A 263 42.08 -22.68 13.32
N PRO A 264 43.32 -22.48 12.86
CA PRO A 264 43.81 -21.17 12.40
C PRO A 264 42.96 -20.56 11.27
N LEU A 265 42.22 -21.38 10.50
CA LEU A 265 41.29 -20.90 9.48
C LEU A 265 40.14 -20.09 10.04
N LYS A 266 39.69 -20.38 11.27
CA LYS A 266 38.58 -19.64 11.88
C LYS A 266 38.89 -18.15 11.89
N LYS A 267 40.10 -17.79 12.29
CA LYS A 267 40.54 -16.40 12.31
C LYS A 267 40.47 -15.74 10.92
N ASN A 268 40.97 -16.40 9.88
CA ASN A 268 40.95 -15.85 8.52
C ASN A 268 39.51 -15.63 8.02
N VAL A 269 38.62 -16.59 8.27
CA VAL A 269 37.21 -16.52 7.87
C VAL A 269 36.47 -15.43 8.66
N THR A 270 36.69 -15.32 9.96
CA THR A 270 36.09 -14.26 10.79
C THR A 270 36.62 -12.87 10.47
N ASP A 271 37.92 -12.75 10.17
CA ASP A 271 38.52 -11.47 9.79
C ASP A 271 37.94 -10.99 8.45
N PHE A 272 37.70 -11.90 7.49
CA PHE A 272 37.02 -11.57 6.24
C PHE A 272 35.54 -11.23 6.46
N ASP A 273 34.81 -11.99 7.27
CA ASP A 273 33.42 -11.66 7.66
C ASP A 273 33.31 -10.26 8.29
N ALA A 274 34.28 -9.88 9.12
CA ALA A 274 34.33 -8.55 9.72
C ALA A 274 34.49 -7.43 8.67
N LYS A 275 35.26 -7.66 7.60
CA LYS A 275 35.34 -6.71 6.47
C LYS A 275 33.99 -6.57 5.77
N ILE A 276 33.29 -7.69 5.52
CA ILE A 276 31.95 -7.69 4.92
C ILE A 276 30.94 -6.99 5.85
N ASP A 277 31.02 -7.21 7.17
CA ASP A 277 30.17 -6.53 8.16
C ASP A 277 30.40 -5.02 8.20
N ASN A 278 31.64 -4.57 8.04
CA ASN A 278 31.96 -3.15 7.98
C ASN A 278 31.30 -2.47 6.76
N VAL A 279 31.22 -3.16 5.62
CA VAL A 279 30.46 -2.64 4.47
C VAL A 279 28.95 -2.65 4.77
N ARG A 280 28.42 -3.74 5.35
CA ARG A 280 27.01 -3.84 5.74
C ARG A 280 26.56 -2.69 6.65
N LYS A 281 27.39 -2.32 7.62
CA LYS A 281 27.16 -1.22 8.56
C LYS A 281 27.07 0.15 7.90
N LYS A 282 27.54 0.32 6.66
CA LYS A 282 27.37 1.57 5.90
C LYS A 282 25.97 1.69 5.28
N ILE A 283 25.28 0.57 5.09
CA ILE A 283 23.95 0.53 4.44
C ILE A 283 22.85 0.75 5.47
N VAL A 284 22.92 0.07 6.61
CA VAL A 284 21.81 0.02 7.60
C VAL A 284 22.27 0.29 9.02
N ALA A 285 21.40 0.93 9.80
CA ALA A 285 21.55 1.05 11.24
C ALA A 285 21.62 -0.32 11.95
N THR A 286 22.53 -0.42 12.92
CA THR A 286 22.78 -1.62 13.72
C THR A 286 22.29 -1.51 15.16
N THR A 287 21.98 -0.31 15.62
CA THR A 287 21.47 -0.06 16.97
C THR A 287 20.01 0.40 16.95
N GLU A 288 19.29 -0.02 17.99
CA GLU A 288 17.97 0.53 18.30
C GLU A 288 18.12 1.93 18.92
N GLY A 289 17.13 2.80 18.68
CA GLY A 289 17.16 4.19 19.15
C GLY A 289 16.08 5.06 18.50
N GLY A 290 15.52 4.62 17.37
CA GLY A 290 14.44 5.31 16.68
C GLY A 290 14.89 6.67 16.12
N ALA A 291 13.94 7.49 15.70
CA ALA A 291 14.19 8.74 14.97
C ALA A 291 14.93 9.85 15.77
N ILE A 292 15.27 9.65 17.04
CA ILE A 292 15.85 10.69 17.92
C ILE A 292 17.28 10.35 18.35
N THR A 293 17.56 9.08 18.68
CA THR A 293 18.89 8.64 19.15
C THR A 293 19.48 7.50 18.31
N GLY A 294 18.79 7.15 17.22
CA GLY A 294 19.19 6.08 16.32
C GLY A 294 20.40 6.42 15.46
N GLU A 295 21.18 5.40 15.13
CA GLU A 295 22.17 5.46 14.05
C GLU A 295 21.46 5.71 12.71
N GLU A 296 21.98 6.65 11.90
CA GLU A 296 21.51 6.88 10.53
C GLU A 296 22.57 6.40 9.53
N ARG A 297 22.16 5.58 8.58
CA ARG A 297 22.97 5.11 7.45
C ARG A 297 22.23 5.38 6.14
N LEU A 298 22.80 4.91 5.04
CA LEU A 298 22.27 5.11 3.69
C LEU A 298 20.76 4.82 3.61
N ARG A 299 20.32 3.67 4.14
CA ARG A 299 18.91 3.25 4.12
C ARG A 299 18.01 4.19 4.92
N GLU A 300 18.45 4.67 6.07
CA GLU A 300 17.68 5.63 6.89
C GLU A 300 17.53 6.98 6.17
N HIS A 301 18.58 7.47 5.52
CA HIS A 301 18.52 8.67 4.68
C HIS A 301 17.60 8.47 3.46
N THR A 302 17.65 7.30 2.83
CA THR A 302 16.73 6.91 1.74
C THR A 302 15.27 6.93 2.23
N ASP A 303 14.99 6.41 3.43
CA ASP A 303 13.63 6.43 4.02
C ASP A 303 13.14 7.83 4.37
N GLN A 304 14.01 8.68 4.91
CA GLN A 304 13.70 10.09 5.19
C GLN A 304 13.37 10.85 3.91
N LEU A 305 14.20 10.73 2.87
CA LEU A 305 13.96 11.35 1.57
C LEU A 305 12.67 10.84 0.94
N TYR A 306 12.43 9.53 1.00
CA TYR A 306 11.21 8.93 0.49
C TYR A 306 9.98 9.48 1.23
N GLY A 307 10.05 9.58 2.56
CA GLY A 307 9.01 10.19 3.38
C GLY A 307 8.73 11.65 3.01
N ALA A 308 9.78 12.44 2.81
CA ALA A 308 9.68 13.84 2.39
C ALA A 308 9.04 13.99 1.00
N LEU A 309 9.39 13.12 0.05
CA LEU A 309 8.73 13.07 -1.25
C LEU A 309 7.26 12.67 -1.13
N LEU A 310 6.93 11.68 -0.29
CA LEU A 310 5.56 11.18 -0.15
C LEU A 310 4.63 12.10 0.67
N SER A 311 5.17 13.04 1.46
CA SER A 311 4.36 13.95 2.28
C SER A 311 3.76 15.11 1.49
N TYR A 312 4.35 15.45 0.34
CA TYR A 312 3.85 16.50 -0.55
C TYR A 312 3.83 16.04 -2.00
N GLU A 313 2.66 16.09 -2.62
CA GLU A 313 2.43 15.57 -3.96
C GLU A 313 2.68 16.57 -5.11
N GLY A 314 3.12 17.79 -4.79
CA GLY A 314 3.54 18.76 -5.79
C GLY A 314 4.99 18.56 -6.24
N LYS A 315 5.48 19.50 -7.06
CA LYS A 315 6.79 19.40 -7.71
C LYS A 315 7.90 19.23 -6.66
N PRO A 316 8.77 18.20 -6.77
CA PRO A 316 9.91 18.05 -5.89
C PRO A 316 10.85 19.25 -5.99
N GLY A 317 11.31 19.75 -4.84
CA GLY A 317 12.40 20.73 -4.80
C GLY A 317 13.70 20.18 -5.40
N SER A 318 14.54 21.07 -5.92
CA SER A 318 15.86 20.71 -6.50
C SER A 318 16.75 19.96 -5.52
N TYR A 319 16.69 20.32 -4.23
CA TYR A 319 17.39 19.62 -3.17
C TYR A 319 17.03 18.13 -3.11
N HIS A 320 15.74 17.78 -3.16
CA HIS A 320 15.32 16.38 -3.16
C HIS A 320 15.90 15.63 -4.35
N LEU A 321 15.85 16.20 -5.55
CA LEU A 321 16.38 15.57 -6.76
C LEU A 321 17.89 15.37 -6.68
N GLY A 322 18.63 16.38 -6.21
CA GLY A 322 20.07 16.27 -5.98
C GLY A 322 20.41 15.23 -4.91
N TYR A 323 19.58 15.10 -3.87
CA TYR A 323 19.81 14.13 -2.80
C TYR A 323 19.58 12.69 -3.28
N ILE A 324 18.60 12.45 -4.17
CA ILE A 324 18.45 11.14 -4.84
C ILE A 324 19.76 10.74 -5.52
N ASP A 325 20.37 11.67 -6.27
CA ASP A 325 21.60 11.39 -7.01
C ASP A 325 22.81 11.20 -6.08
N ALA A 326 22.86 11.92 -4.95
CA ALA A 326 23.89 11.72 -3.94
C ALA A 326 23.80 10.33 -3.29
N LEU A 327 22.62 9.91 -2.83
CA LEU A 327 22.43 8.59 -2.21
C LEU A 327 22.69 7.45 -3.21
N ARG A 328 22.34 7.64 -4.50
CA ARG A 328 22.69 6.66 -5.54
C ARG A 328 24.20 6.52 -5.70
N ARG A 329 24.96 7.62 -5.69
CA ARG A 329 26.43 7.58 -5.78
C ARG A 329 27.04 6.92 -4.55
N GLU A 330 26.54 7.23 -3.36
CA GLU A 330 26.98 6.59 -2.12
C GLU A 330 26.76 5.07 -2.17
N LEU A 331 25.58 4.61 -2.63
CA LEU A 331 25.34 3.17 -2.84
C LEU A 331 26.31 2.56 -3.85
N GLN A 332 26.61 3.25 -4.95
CA GLN A 332 27.56 2.78 -5.95
C GLN A 332 28.96 2.62 -5.36
N ASP A 333 29.40 3.54 -4.51
CA ASP A 333 30.72 3.47 -3.89
C ASP A 333 30.80 2.35 -2.84
N ILE A 334 29.74 2.15 -2.04
CA ILE A 334 29.63 1.00 -1.13
C ILE A 334 29.62 -0.33 -1.91
N THR A 335 28.91 -0.38 -3.04
CA THR A 335 28.88 -1.57 -3.91
C THR A 335 30.27 -1.88 -4.45
N LYS A 336 31.00 -0.87 -4.95
CA LYS A 336 32.38 -1.04 -5.43
C LYS A 336 33.31 -1.51 -4.33
N GLU A 337 33.16 -1.01 -3.10
CA GLU A 337 33.96 -1.48 -1.96
C GLU A 337 33.72 -2.97 -1.70
N PHE A 338 32.45 -3.41 -1.70
CA PHE A 338 32.14 -4.84 -1.57
C PHE A 338 32.71 -5.67 -2.73
N ASP A 339 32.50 -5.23 -3.97
CA ASP A 339 32.99 -5.93 -5.15
C ASP A 339 34.53 -6.00 -5.17
N GLN A 340 35.21 -4.96 -4.69
CA GLN A 340 36.66 -4.95 -4.53
C GLN A 340 37.11 -5.96 -3.47
N LEU A 341 36.45 -6.04 -2.31
CA LEU A 341 36.74 -7.08 -1.30
C LEU A 341 36.59 -8.49 -1.90
N LEU A 342 35.55 -8.73 -2.71
CA LEU A 342 35.37 -10.01 -3.40
C LEU A 342 36.44 -10.27 -4.47
N ALA A 343 36.95 -9.23 -5.13
CA ALA A 343 37.95 -9.38 -6.17
C ALA A 343 39.37 -9.57 -5.62
N THR A 344 39.72 -8.90 -4.53
CA THR A 344 41.10 -8.88 -4.01
C THR A 344 41.34 -9.88 -2.89
N ASP A 345 40.40 -9.99 -1.96
CA ASP A 345 40.63 -10.71 -0.69
C ASP A 345 40.06 -12.13 -0.74
N LEU A 346 38.91 -12.32 -1.40
CA LEU A 346 38.25 -13.61 -1.49
C LEU A 346 39.09 -14.70 -2.21
N PRO A 347 39.82 -14.42 -3.31
CA PRO A 347 40.62 -15.46 -3.98
C PRO A 347 41.65 -16.10 -3.05
N GLY A 348 42.38 -15.28 -2.28
CA GLY A 348 43.37 -15.78 -1.31
C GLY A 348 42.73 -16.58 -0.17
N LEU A 349 41.54 -16.16 0.30
CA LEU A 349 40.77 -16.94 1.27
C LEU A 349 40.33 -18.29 0.68
N ASN A 350 39.82 -18.29 -0.55
CA ASN A 350 39.38 -19.50 -1.24
C ASN A 350 40.54 -20.48 -1.50
N ASP A 351 41.73 -20.00 -1.83
CA ASP A 351 42.92 -20.87 -1.94
C ASP A 351 43.28 -21.51 -0.61
N THR A 352 43.18 -20.73 0.47
CA THR A 352 43.41 -21.23 1.83
C THR A 352 42.37 -22.30 2.21
N LEU A 353 41.09 -22.07 1.91
CA LEU A 353 40.01 -23.03 2.14
C LEU A 353 40.23 -24.34 1.37
N ARG A 354 40.59 -24.26 0.09
CA ARG A 354 40.89 -25.44 -0.74
C ARG A 354 42.06 -26.25 -0.19
N SER A 355 43.12 -25.58 0.25
CA SER A 355 44.31 -26.24 0.84
C SER A 355 43.99 -27.06 2.10
N LYS A 356 42.85 -26.78 2.74
CA LYS A 356 42.37 -27.40 3.96
C LYS A 356 41.15 -28.30 3.73
N GLY A 357 40.83 -28.60 2.47
CA GLY A 357 39.73 -29.49 2.10
C GLY A 357 38.33 -28.89 2.24
N GLN A 358 38.22 -27.57 2.42
CA GLN A 358 36.95 -26.87 2.53
C GLN A 358 36.45 -26.40 1.15
N GLN A 359 35.14 -26.26 0.99
CA GLN A 359 34.52 -25.72 -0.22
C GLN A 359 34.83 -24.21 -0.34
N PRO A 360 35.13 -23.71 -1.56
CA PRO A 360 35.33 -22.28 -1.77
C PRO A 360 34.01 -21.52 -1.67
N ILE A 361 34.08 -20.30 -1.16
CA ILE A 361 32.96 -19.38 -1.03
C ILE A 361 32.57 -18.87 -2.41
N THR A 362 31.27 -18.88 -2.71
CA THR A 362 30.71 -18.37 -3.96
C THR A 362 29.64 -17.33 -3.65
N PRO A 363 30.00 -16.03 -3.58
CA PRO A 363 29.06 -14.95 -3.29
C PRO A 363 27.88 -14.97 -4.25
N PRO A 364 26.66 -14.66 -3.79
CA PRO A 364 25.51 -14.50 -4.68
C PRO A 364 25.83 -13.48 -5.79
N THR A 365 25.56 -13.86 -7.04
CA THR A 365 25.67 -12.95 -8.17
C THR A 365 24.71 -11.77 -7.99
N ALA A 366 25.10 -10.60 -8.48
CA ALA A 366 24.17 -9.50 -8.64
C ALA A 366 22.99 -9.99 -9.48
N THR A 367 21.83 -10.19 -8.85
CA THR A 367 20.60 -10.39 -9.61
C THR A 367 20.35 -9.06 -10.30
N GLY A 368 20.52 -9.06 -11.63
CA GLY A 368 20.23 -7.88 -12.44
C GLY A 368 18.86 -7.36 -12.04
N THR A 369 18.78 -6.08 -11.72
CA THR A 369 17.52 -5.40 -11.50
C THR A 369 16.64 -5.69 -12.71
N SER A 370 15.67 -6.58 -12.52
CA SER A 370 14.57 -6.72 -13.46
C SER A 370 13.91 -5.35 -13.52
N SER A 371 14.14 -4.69 -14.63
CA SER A 371 13.28 -3.67 -15.21
C SER A 371 11.87 -4.26 -15.33
N ALA A 372 11.15 -4.38 -14.21
CA ALA A 372 9.71 -4.52 -14.18
C ALA A 372 9.12 -3.10 -14.17
N ALA A 373 9.42 -2.38 -15.24
CA ALA A 373 8.75 -1.18 -15.67
C ALA A 373 8.40 -1.37 -17.16
N GLU A 374 7.43 -2.24 -17.41
CA GLU A 374 6.52 -2.17 -18.56
C GLU A 374 5.09 -2.26 -18.05
#